data_AF-A0A7V9QCH7-F1
#
_entry.id   AF-A0A7V9QCH7-F1
#
_cell.length_a   1.000
_cell.length_b   1.000
_cell.length_c   1.000
_cell.angle_alpha   90.00
_cell.angle_beta   90.00
_cell.angle_gamma   90.00
#
_symmetry.space_group_name_H-M   'P 1'
#
loop_
_entity.id
_entity.type
_entity.pdbx_description
1 polymer ?
#
loop_
_entity_poly.entity_id
_entity_poly.type
_entity_poly.pdbx_seq_one_letter_code
_entity_poly.pdbx_strand_id
1 'polypeptide(L)'
;MSPQRLPSDAEEFWDDLLAFIEGGRVIPVVGAELLTIEEGGRTIPLYRSVAERLLARYGLSADALPDGAVLREHHPLHDAVSALAATGTRGRDLYRPIHSIIQQLLADQPEPLPALRELASIRHFDLFATTTPDGLLARALDTVRREGTPPTDQIVYAPLLPTERRRDIPEVRSSKYRAVFYMFGKVDVSPFYAIHDEDVLEAAYTLQYLENGVAPFCMFSELRSRNLLLIGCNFAEWLSRFFLRLSNQERLSSDQRLKKEFLVDSALAEDGNLTVFLERFSRDSRCYPMAAREFVAELYRRWNERNPPASGALQDSSPATDPADSSGSGSIFISYAREDIGAARRLFEEVQEIGGDVVWFDKSELKPGDDWKKEILSAVKRCRLFLPLLSANTEERTDGFFRREWNLAADRSVEIEGRKFILPTVIDPEFSGASGQYERVPEEFKAFQYNHAPGGHMSKDLKDALGLQLRHLHRRLGRVA
;
A
#
# COMPACT_ATOMS: atom_id res chain seq x y z
N MET A 1 6.06 -19.79 30.55
CA MET A 1 5.65 -18.50 31.14
C MET A 1 5.63 -17.51 30.01
N SER A 2 4.45 -17.25 29.44
CA SER A 2 4.30 -16.22 28.42
C SER A 2 4.67 -14.88 29.07
N PRO A 3 5.53 -14.05 28.45
CA PRO A 3 5.81 -12.74 29.00
C PRO A 3 4.51 -11.95 28.94
N GLN A 4 3.95 -11.59 30.11
CA GLN A 4 2.96 -10.54 30.18
C GLN A 4 3.61 -9.30 29.57
N ARG A 5 3.15 -8.88 28.38
CA ARG A 5 3.61 -7.64 27.76
C ARG A 5 3.37 -6.50 28.73
N LEU A 6 4.39 -5.67 28.90
CA LEU A 6 4.31 -4.53 29.79
C LEU A 6 3.30 -3.53 29.20
N PRO A 7 2.58 -2.75 30.03
CA PRO A 7 1.66 -1.71 29.55
C PRO A 7 2.30 -0.73 28.56
N SER A 8 3.61 -0.52 28.65
CA SER A 8 4.42 0.27 27.70
C SER A 8 4.39 -0.28 26.27
N ASP A 9 4.40 -1.61 26.11
CA ASP A 9 4.48 -2.27 24.81
C ASP A 9 3.15 -2.16 24.05
N ALA A 10 2.03 -2.05 24.79
CA ALA A 10 0.71 -1.85 24.22
C ALA A 10 0.52 -0.43 23.70
N GLU A 11 0.97 0.59 24.42
CA GLU A 11 0.90 1.98 23.93
C GLU A 11 1.86 2.23 22.77
N GLU A 12 3.08 1.67 22.80
CA GLU A 12 4.00 1.73 21.65
C GLU A 12 3.39 1.10 20.39
N PHE A 13 2.69 -0.05 20.53
CA PHE A 13 1.95 -0.67 19.44
C PHE A 13 0.93 0.30 18.81
N TRP A 14 0.14 0.97 19.63
CA TRP A 14 -0.90 1.90 19.14
C TRP A 14 -0.29 3.15 18.52
N ASP A 15 0.74 3.72 19.14
CA ASP A 15 1.43 4.91 18.63
C ASP A 15 2.07 4.65 17.26
N ASP A 16 2.77 3.52 17.12
CA ASP A 16 3.32 3.04 15.85
C ASP A 16 2.21 2.89 14.81
N LEU A 17 1.17 2.11 15.13
CA LEU A 17 0.10 1.80 14.18
C LEU A 17 -0.58 3.07 13.68
N LEU A 18 -0.98 3.96 14.60
CA LEU A 18 -1.65 5.22 14.25
C LEU A 18 -0.75 6.12 13.39
N ALA A 19 0.54 6.23 13.71
CA ALA A 19 1.49 7.00 12.91
C ALA A 19 1.64 6.43 11.48
N PHE A 20 1.70 5.11 11.32
CA PHE A 20 1.74 4.51 9.99
C PHE A 20 0.42 4.65 9.22
N ILE A 21 -0.72 4.68 9.91
CA ILE A 21 -2.02 4.97 9.28
C ILE A 21 -2.03 6.41 8.78
N GLU A 22 -1.61 7.39 9.58
CA GLU A 22 -1.50 8.81 9.17
C GLU A 22 -0.62 8.98 7.93
N GLY A 23 0.50 8.26 7.86
CA GLY A 23 1.37 8.25 6.67
C GLY A 23 0.81 7.52 5.44
N GLY A 24 -0.40 6.95 5.50
CA GLY A 24 -0.97 6.14 4.42
C GLY A 24 -0.17 4.86 4.13
N ARG A 25 0.56 4.34 5.12
CA ARG A 25 1.53 3.24 4.97
C ARG A 25 0.97 1.88 5.36
N VAL A 26 -0.31 1.78 5.70
CA VAL A 26 -0.93 0.55 6.21
C VAL A 26 -2.00 0.05 5.24
N ILE A 27 -1.98 -1.26 4.95
CA ILE A 27 -3.04 -1.96 4.24
C ILE A 27 -3.77 -2.87 5.25
N PRO A 28 -5.05 -2.62 5.54
CA PRO A 28 -5.86 -3.55 6.31
C PRO A 28 -6.15 -4.81 5.51
N VAL A 29 -5.87 -5.97 6.11
CA VAL A 29 -6.26 -7.30 5.64
C VAL A 29 -7.37 -7.79 6.56
N VAL A 30 -8.59 -7.79 6.03
CA VAL A 30 -9.84 -8.02 6.77
C VAL A 30 -10.27 -9.47 6.63
N GLY A 31 -10.55 -10.13 7.75
CA GLY A 31 -11.01 -11.51 7.76
C GLY A 31 -12.40 -11.74 8.32
N ALA A 32 -12.76 -13.03 8.40
CA ALA A 32 -14.11 -13.50 8.68
C ALA A 32 -14.62 -13.17 10.09
N GLU A 33 -13.73 -12.97 11.08
CA GLU A 33 -14.13 -12.69 12.46
C GLU A 33 -14.91 -11.37 12.60
N LEU A 34 -14.66 -10.42 11.68
CA LEU A 34 -15.38 -9.14 11.64
C LEU A 34 -16.81 -9.28 11.08
N LEU A 35 -17.15 -10.43 10.50
CA LEU A 35 -18.37 -10.63 9.73
C LEU A 35 -19.40 -11.38 10.57
N THR A 36 -20.32 -10.62 11.17
CA THR A 36 -21.43 -11.16 11.96
C THR A 36 -22.77 -10.69 11.41
N ILE A 37 -23.80 -11.49 11.65
CA ILE A 37 -25.19 -11.19 11.32
C ILE A 37 -26.05 -11.30 12.56
N GLU A 38 -27.22 -10.66 12.54
CA GLU A 38 -28.23 -10.77 13.60
C GLU A 38 -29.30 -11.79 13.18
N GLU A 39 -29.43 -12.88 13.93
CA GLU A 39 -30.48 -13.88 13.74
C GLU A 39 -31.13 -14.22 15.08
N GLY A 40 -32.46 -14.09 15.18
CA GLY A 40 -33.19 -14.43 16.41
C GLY A 40 -32.77 -13.62 17.65
N GLY A 41 -32.30 -12.39 17.45
CA GLY A 41 -31.81 -11.52 18.53
C GLY A 41 -30.41 -11.89 19.06
N ARG A 42 -29.67 -12.72 18.33
CA ARG A 42 -28.29 -13.08 18.63
C ARG A 42 -27.38 -12.68 17.48
N THR A 43 -26.20 -12.18 17.83
CA THR A 43 -25.10 -11.96 16.90
C THR A 43 -24.39 -13.28 16.62
N ILE A 44 -24.36 -13.71 15.36
CA ILE A 44 -23.76 -14.98 14.93
C ILE A 44 -22.72 -14.70 13.84
N PRO A 45 -21.57 -15.40 13.80
CA PRO A 45 -20.63 -15.31 12.68
C PRO A 45 -21.29 -15.66 11.35
N LEU A 46 -21.08 -14.82 10.32
CA LEU A 46 -21.70 -14.98 8.99
C LEU A 46 -21.45 -16.37 8.42
N TYR A 47 -20.21 -16.83 8.42
CA TYR A 47 -19.83 -18.10 7.82
C TYR A 47 -20.29 -19.33 8.63
N ARG A 48 -20.62 -19.16 9.91
CA ARG A 48 -21.32 -20.20 10.69
C ARG A 48 -22.76 -20.36 10.19
N SER A 49 -23.49 -19.25 10.01
CA SER A 49 -24.85 -19.30 9.45
C SER A 49 -24.87 -19.82 8.01
N VAL A 50 -23.87 -19.46 7.17
CA VAL A 50 -23.71 -20.03 5.83
C VAL A 50 -23.53 -21.56 5.90
N ALA A 51 -22.66 -22.05 6.78
CA ALA A 51 -22.39 -23.47 6.96
C ALA A 51 -23.64 -24.25 7.43
N GLU A 52 -24.34 -23.74 8.44
CA GLU A 52 -25.55 -24.35 9.00
C GLU A 52 -26.69 -24.40 7.95
N ARG A 53 -26.92 -23.31 7.22
CA ARG A 53 -27.91 -23.27 6.12
C ARG A 53 -27.53 -24.20 4.96
N LEU A 54 -26.24 -24.33 4.66
CA LEU A 54 -25.75 -25.25 3.63
C LEU A 54 -26.02 -26.70 4.04
N LEU A 55 -25.66 -27.10 5.26
CA LEU A 55 -25.93 -28.44 5.79
C LEU A 55 -27.43 -28.77 5.77
N ALA A 56 -28.26 -27.85 6.27
CA ALA A 56 -29.71 -28.03 6.32
C ALA A 56 -30.30 -28.24 4.92
N ARG A 57 -29.79 -27.54 3.90
CA ARG A 57 -30.22 -27.69 2.50
C ARG A 57 -29.97 -29.10 1.95
N TYR A 58 -29.00 -29.82 2.48
CA TYR A 58 -28.66 -31.18 2.10
C TYR A 58 -29.11 -32.23 3.14
N GLY A 59 -29.95 -31.83 4.11
CA GLY A 59 -30.54 -32.73 5.09
C GLY A 59 -29.63 -33.12 6.26
N LEU A 60 -28.54 -32.38 6.48
CA LEU A 60 -27.67 -32.56 7.64
C LEU A 60 -27.94 -31.48 8.70
N SER A 61 -27.66 -31.81 9.97
CA SER A 61 -27.68 -30.87 11.09
C SER A 61 -26.26 -30.62 11.58
N ALA A 62 -25.96 -29.38 11.98
CA ALA A 62 -24.68 -29.01 12.58
C ALA A 62 -24.42 -29.74 13.92
N ASP A 63 -25.48 -30.16 14.62
CA ASP A 63 -25.38 -30.91 15.88
C ASP A 63 -25.16 -32.42 15.66
N ALA A 64 -25.28 -32.90 14.43
CA ALA A 64 -25.25 -34.33 14.09
C ALA A 64 -24.52 -34.57 12.76
N LEU A 65 -23.29 -34.06 12.66
CA LEU A 65 -22.46 -34.29 11.48
C LEU A 65 -21.95 -35.74 11.41
N PRO A 66 -21.67 -36.25 10.20
CA PRO A 66 -21.07 -37.56 10.01
C PRO A 66 -19.76 -37.74 10.80
N ASP A 67 -19.49 -38.98 11.22
CA ASP A 67 -18.23 -39.39 11.86
C ASP A 67 -17.83 -38.60 13.12
N GLY A 68 -18.80 -37.93 13.77
CA GLY A 68 -18.54 -37.12 14.97
C GLY A 68 -17.82 -35.80 14.68
N ALA A 69 -17.82 -35.34 13.42
CA ALA A 69 -17.30 -34.04 13.05
C ALA A 69 -18.07 -32.90 13.75
N VAL A 70 -17.43 -31.73 13.86
CA VAL A 70 -18.01 -30.53 14.47
C VAL A 70 -17.72 -29.31 13.61
N LEU A 71 -18.60 -28.31 13.65
CA LEU A 71 -18.32 -27.00 13.04
C LEU A 71 -17.41 -26.18 13.97
N ARG A 72 -16.13 -26.11 13.63
CA ARG A 72 -15.14 -25.29 14.35
C ARG A 72 -15.45 -23.81 14.14
N GLU A 73 -15.21 -23.01 15.18
CA GLU A 73 -15.54 -21.58 15.18
C GLU A 73 -14.86 -20.81 14.04
N HIS A 74 -13.60 -21.13 13.76
CA HIS A 74 -12.79 -20.42 12.75
C HIS A 74 -12.86 -21.01 11.33
N HIS A 75 -13.40 -22.22 11.16
CA HIS A 75 -13.45 -22.92 9.86
C HIS A 75 -14.83 -23.56 9.54
N PRO A 76 -15.98 -22.92 9.88
CA PRO A 76 -17.27 -23.60 9.81
C PRO A 76 -17.69 -23.95 8.38
N LEU A 77 -17.35 -23.12 7.38
CA LEU A 77 -17.69 -23.40 5.98
C LEU A 77 -16.92 -24.60 5.43
N HIS A 78 -15.62 -24.67 5.73
CA HIS A 78 -14.80 -25.83 5.35
C HIS A 78 -15.34 -27.12 5.99
N ASP A 79 -15.68 -27.09 7.28
CA ASP A 79 -16.22 -28.26 7.99
C ASP A 79 -17.55 -28.72 7.39
N ALA A 80 -18.45 -27.79 7.03
CA ALA A 80 -19.70 -28.13 6.35
C ALA A 80 -19.47 -28.72 4.96
N VAL A 81 -18.56 -28.16 4.16
CA VAL A 81 -18.23 -28.69 2.83
C VAL A 81 -17.62 -30.09 2.94
N SER A 82 -16.70 -30.30 3.89
CA SER A 82 -16.08 -31.60 4.15
C SER A 82 -17.10 -32.65 4.59
N ALA A 83 -18.03 -32.29 5.47
CA ALA A 83 -19.12 -33.18 5.90
C ALA A 83 -20.02 -33.59 4.72
N LEU A 84 -20.36 -32.65 3.81
CA LEU A 84 -21.15 -32.94 2.62
C LEU A 84 -20.38 -33.76 1.57
N ALA A 85 -19.07 -33.56 1.48
CA ALA A 85 -18.21 -34.39 0.64
C ALA A 85 -18.18 -35.84 1.14
N ALA A 86 -18.16 -36.05 2.45
CA ALA A 86 -18.23 -37.38 3.07
C ALA A 86 -19.55 -38.12 2.75
N THR A 87 -20.65 -37.39 2.51
CA THR A 87 -21.93 -37.99 2.05
C THR A 87 -21.99 -38.20 0.52
N GLY A 88 -20.89 -37.96 -0.21
CA GLY A 88 -20.79 -38.15 -1.66
C GLY A 88 -21.15 -36.92 -2.49
N THR A 89 -21.36 -35.75 -1.88
CA THR A 89 -21.63 -34.50 -2.62
C THR A 89 -20.34 -34.00 -3.27
N ARG A 90 -20.40 -33.63 -4.55
CA ARG A 90 -19.21 -33.10 -5.24
C ARG A 90 -18.99 -31.64 -4.86
N GLY A 91 -17.76 -31.27 -4.47
CA GLY A 91 -17.43 -29.90 -4.06
C GLY A 91 -17.84 -28.83 -5.07
N ARG A 92 -17.61 -29.07 -6.37
CA ARG A 92 -18.02 -28.14 -7.44
C ARG A 92 -19.53 -27.83 -7.48
N ASP A 93 -20.37 -28.73 -6.99
CA ASP A 93 -21.83 -28.57 -7.01
C ASP A 93 -22.31 -27.70 -5.82
N LEU A 94 -21.42 -27.41 -4.85
CA LEU A 94 -21.71 -26.62 -3.64
C LEU A 94 -21.57 -25.10 -3.85
N TYR A 95 -20.83 -24.67 -4.88
CA TYR A 95 -20.60 -23.26 -5.19
C TYR A 95 -21.90 -22.47 -5.39
N ARG A 96 -22.77 -22.90 -6.30
CA ARG A 96 -24.05 -22.22 -6.56
C ARG A 96 -24.96 -22.15 -5.30
N PRO A 97 -25.15 -23.24 -4.53
CA PRO A 97 -25.84 -23.18 -3.24
C PRO A 97 -25.24 -22.16 -2.27
N ILE A 98 -23.92 -22.17 -2.08
CA ILE A 98 -23.20 -21.25 -1.18
C ILE A 98 -23.40 -19.80 -1.64
N HIS A 99 -23.22 -19.50 -2.92
CA HIS A 99 -23.50 -18.19 -3.50
C HIS A 99 -24.94 -17.74 -3.19
N SER A 100 -25.92 -18.64 -3.37
CA SER A 100 -27.33 -18.32 -3.11
C SER A 100 -27.59 -18.00 -1.63
N ILE A 101 -26.99 -18.78 -0.72
CA ILE A 101 -27.13 -18.59 0.74
C ILE A 101 -26.48 -17.26 1.16
N ILE A 102 -25.28 -16.96 0.67
CA ILE A 102 -24.60 -15.69 0.95
C ILE A 102 -25.44 -14.53 0.44
N GLN A 103 -25.91 -14.55 -0.82
CA GLN A 103 -26.73 -13.46 -1.36
C GLN A 103 -28.02 -13.22 -0.56
N GLN A 104 -28.68 -14.29 -0.10
CA GLN A 104 -29.86 -14.18 0.77
C GLN A 104 -29.52 -13.53 2.10
N LEU A 105 -28.47 -14.02 2.79
CA LEU A 105 -28.01 -13.45 4.06
C LEU A 105 -27.60 -11.98 3.93
N LEU A 106 -26.93 -11.60 2.84
CA LEU A 106 -26.48 -10.23 2.63
C LEU A 106 -27.59 -9.27 2.21
N ALA A 107 -28.67 -9.78 1.61
CA ALA A 107 -29.87 -9.00 1.29
C ALA A 107 -30.61 -8.56 2.57
N ASP A 108 -30.59 -9.40 3.60
CA ASP A 108 -31.17 -9.09 4.92
C ASP A 108 -30.30 -8.11 5.74
N GLN A 109 -29.11 -7.76 5.25
CA GLN A 109 -28.16 -6.84 5.89
C GLN A 109 -27.95 -5.60 5.00
N PRO A 110 -28.89 -4.64 4.92
CA PRO A 110 -28.75 -3.49 4.02
C PRO A 110 -27.65 -2.52 4.48
N GLU A 111 -27.46 -2.40 5.79
CA GLU A 111 -26.48 -1.51 6.39
C GLU A 111 -25.09 -2.16 6.50
N PRO A 112 -24.00 -1.39 6.38
CA PRO A 112 -22.67 -1.89 6.70
C PRO A 112 -22.56 -2.36 8.15
N LEU A 113 -21.86 -3.48 8.35
CA LEU A 113 -21.53 -3.96 9.69
C LEU A 113 -20.73 -2.89 10.46
N PRO A 114 -20.97 -2.71 11.79
CA PRO A 114 -20.32 -1.65 12.56
C PRO A 114 -18.80 -1.57 12.39
N ALA A 115 -18.10 -2.70 12.56
CA ALA A 115 -16.64 -2.73 12.42
C ALA A 115 -16.18 -2.39 10.98
N LEU A 116 -16.90 -2.84 9.95
CA LEU A 116 -16.57 -2.48 8.57
C LEU A 116 -16.86 -0.99 8.28
N ARG A 117 -17.90 -0.43 8.90
CA ARG A 117 -18.22 1.01 8.82
C ARG A 117 -17.12 1.85 9.46
N GLU A 118 -16.62 1.44 10.62
CA GLU A 118 -15.53 2.10 11.36
C GLU A 118 -14.23 2.07 10.56
N LEU A 119 -13.80 0.90 10.06
CA LEU A 119 -12.66 0.79 9.15
C LEU A 119 -12.83 1.63 7.89
N ALA A 120 -14.01 1.60 7.28
CA ALA A 120 -14.30 2.41 6.10
C ALA A 120 -14.28 3.92 6.40
N SER A 121 -14.48 4.34 7.65
CA SER A 121 -14.46 5.76 8.04
C SER A 121 -13.05 6.33 8.14
N ILE A 122 -12.04 5.48 8.35
CA ILE A 122 -10.62 5.89 8.38
C ILE A 122 -10.12 6.11 6.94
N ARG A 123 -10.20 7.34 6.44
CA ARG A 123 -9.94 7.69 5.03
C ARG A 123 -8.48 7.52 4.58
N HIS A 124 -7.54 7.37 5.51
CA HIS A 124 -6.12 7.14 5.21
C HIS A 124 -5.83 5.73 4.69
N PHE A 125 -6.79 4.80 4.82
CA PHE A 125 -6.74 3.53 4.10
C PHE A 125 -7.29 3.73 2.68
N ASP A 126 -6.43 3.65 1.67
CA ASP A 126 -6.81 3.65 0.24
C ASP A 126 -6.89 2.23 -0.34
N LEU A 127 -6.05 1.31 0.14
CA LEU A 127 -6.05 -0.09 -0.26
C LEU A 127 -6.44 -1.01 0.89
N PHE A 128 -7.25 -2.01 0.56
CA PHE A 128 -7.66 -3.06 1.47
C PHE A 128 -7.44 -4.43 0.82
N ALA A 129 -7.22 -5.45 1.63
CA ALA A 129 -7.34 -6.84 1.23
C ALA A 129 -8.39 -7.54 2.09
N THR A 130 -9.04 -8.55 1.54
CA THR A 130 -9.96 -9.42 2.27
C THR A 130 -9.64 -10.89 2.02
N THR A 131 -9.81 -11.70 3.06
CA THR A 131 -9.69 -13.15 2.99
C THR A 131 -11.04 -13.84 2.75
N THR A 132 -12.12 -13.07 2.61
CA THR A 132 -13.48 -13.59 2.46
C THR A 132 -14.15 -13.13 1.15
N PRO A 133 -15.01 -13.96 0.54
CA PRO A 133 -15.59 -13.69 -0.78
C PRO A 133 -16.87 -12.82 -0.79
N ASP A 134 -17.44 -12.45 0.35
CA ASP A 134 -18.81 -11.91 0.51
C ASP A 134 -19.06 -10.49 -0.06
N GLY A 135 -18.03 -9.66 -0.15
CA GLY A 135 -18.13 -8.29 -0.68
C GLY A 135 -18.68 -7.22 0.27
N LEU A 136 -18.87 -7.54 1.55
CA LEU A 136 -19.32 -6.59 2.58
C LEU A 136 -18.36 -5.41 2.75
N LEU A 137 -17.05 -5.65 2.68
CA LEU A 137 -16.04 -4.60 2.84
C LEU A 137 -16.12 -3.53 1.73
N ALA A 138 -16.22 -3.95 0.47
CA ALA A 138 -16.41 -3.03 -0.65
C ALA A 138 -17.72 -2.24 -0.52
N ARG A 139 -18.81 -2.92 -0.12
CA ARG A 139 -20.10 -2.28 0.14
C ARG A 139 -20.04 -1.25 1.27
N ALA A 140 -19.30 -1.54 2.35
CA ALA A 140 -19.09 -0.61 3.45
C ALA A 140 -18.33 0.64 3.00
N LEU A 141 -17.24 0.47 2.25
CA LEU A 141 -16.48 1.58 1.66
C LEU A 141 -17.35 2.44 0.74
N ASP A 142 -18.12 1.83 -0.16
CA ASP A 142 -19.00 2.54 -1.09
C ASP A 142 -20.16 3.25 -0.40
N THR A 143 -20.59 2.75 0.76
CA THR A 143 -21.65 3.39 1.56
C THR A 143 -21.11 4.58 2.34
N VAL A 144 -19.96 4.43 3.01
CA VAL A 144 -19.39 5.47 3.88
C VAL A 144 -18.72 6.60 3.08
N ARG A 145 -18.09 6.30 1.94
CA ARG A 145 -17.26 7.27 1.20
C ARG A 145 -17.88 7.76 -0.12
N ARG A 146 -19.20 7.62 -0.28
CA ARG A 146 -19.95 7.79 -1.54
C ARG A 146 -19.83 9.18 -2.21
N GLU A 147 -19.48 10.22 -1.46
CA GLU A 147 -19.56 11.62 -1.92
C GLU A 147 -18.60 11.96 -3.07
N GLY A 148 -19.08 11.85 -4.31
CA GLY A 148 -18.37 12.28 -5.52
C GLY A 148 -17.08 11.51 -5.82
N THR A 149 -16.94 10.30 -5.27
CA THR A 149 -15.80 9.40 -5.50
C THR A 149 -16.21 8.25 -6.42
N PRO A 150 -15.28 7.71 -7.24
CA PRO A 150 -15.56 6.52 -8.01
C PRO A 150 -15.90 5.34 -7.08
N PRO A 151 -16.70 4.36 -7.53
CA PRO A 151 -16.91 3.11 -6.81
C PRO A 151 -15.60 2.44 -6.43
N THR A 152 -15.60 1.70 -5.34
CA THR A 152 -14.43 0.95 -4.90
C THR A 152 -14.03 -0.07 -5.95
N ASP A 153 -12.78 -0.01 -6.38
CA ASP A 153 -12.25 -0.97 -7.33
C ASP A 153 -12.12 -2.34 -6.65
N GLN A 154 -12.48 -3.39 -7.38
CA GLN A 154 -12.57 -4.74 -6.83
C GLN A 154 -11.66 -5.64 -7.63
N ILE A 155 -10.50 -5.92 -7.04
CA ILE A 155 -9.44 -6.73 -7.63
C ILE A 155 -9.64 -8.15 -7.14
N VAL A 156 -10.00 -9.06 -8.05
CA VAL A 156 -10.31 -10.45 -7.71
C VAL A 156 -9.18 -11.34 -8.17
N TYR A 157 -8.68 -12.17 -7.27
CA TYR A 157 -7.73 -13.23 -7.60
C TYR A 157 -8.37 -14.60 -7.42
N ALA A 158 -8.23 -15.46 -8.43
CA ALA A 158 -8.49 -16.89 -8.34
C ALA A 158 -7.64 -17.64 -9.40
N PRO A 159 -7.16 -18.86 -9.12
CA PRO A 159 -6.29 -19.62 -10.02
C PRO A 159 -6.83 -19.75 -11.46
N LEU A 160 -8.12 -20.06 -11.58
CA LEU A 160 -8.81 -20.30 -12.84
C LEU A 160 -9.61 -19.09 -13.33
N LEU A 161 -9.33 -17.89 -12.80
CA LEU A 161 -10.06 -16.69 -13.21
C LEU A 161 -9.77 -16.39 -14.70
N PRO A 162 -10.80 -16.24 -15.55
CA PRO A 162 -10.64 -15.89 -16.96
C PRO A 162 -9.83 -14.61 -17.14
N THR A 163 -8.97 -14.57 -18.16
CA THR A 163 -8.01 -13.47 -18.37
C THR A 163 -8.68 -12.10 -18.46
N GLU A 164 -9.86 -12.01 -19.09
CA GLU A 164 -10.66 -10.78 -19.22
C GLU A 164 -11.25 -10.28 -17.90
N ARG A 165 -11.34 -11.15 -16.88
CA ARG A 165 -11.79 -10.78 -15.52
C ARG A 165 -10.62 -10.43 -14.60
N ARG A 166 -9.38 -10.71 -15.01
CA ARG A 166 -8.19 -10.35 -14.23
C ARG A 166 -8.00 -8.84 -14.29
N ARG A 167 -7.81 -8.23 -13.12
CA ARG A 167 -7.54 -6.81 -12.97
C ARG A 167 -6.40 -6.62 -12.00
N ASP A 168 -5.79 -5.45 -12.06
CA ASP A 168 -4.79 -4.98 -11.11
C ASP A 168 -5.10 -3.51 -10.77
N ILE A 169 -4.50 -3.03 -9.68
CA ILE A 169 -4.56 -1.60 -9.35
C ILE A 169 -3.73 -0.81 -10.38
N PRO A 170 -4.10 0.45 -10.70
CA PRO A 170 -3.35 1.26 -11.64
C PRO A 170 -2.00 1.68 -11.03
N GLU A 171 -0.96 1.77 -11.86
CA GLU A 171 0.38 2.23 -11.43
C GLU A 171 0.33 3.66 -10.87
N VAL A 172 -0.55 4.50 -11.44
CA VAL A 172 -0.80 5.87 -10.99
C VAL A 172 -2.22 5.96 -10.45
N ARG A 173 -2.35 6.26 -9.15
CA ARG A 173 -3.62 6.38 -8.44
C ARG A 173 -3.99 7.84 -8.23
N SER A 174 -5.26 8.16 -8.36
CA SER A 174 -5.78 9.45 -7.88
C SER A 174 -5.86 9.43 -6.35
N SER A 175 -5.90 10.61 -5.73
CA SER A 175 -6.07 10.73 -4.27
C SER A 175 -7.40 10.18 -3.75
N LYS A 176 -8.36 9.93 -4.64
CA LYS A 176 -9.67 9.33 -4.34
C LYS A 176 -9.75 7.85 -4.72
N TYR A 177 -8.67 7.27 -5.25
CA TYR A 177 -8.64 5.86 -5.62
C TYR A 177 -8.74 4.99 -4.38
N ARG A 178 -9.52 3.92 -4.50
CA ARG A 178 -9.69 2.95 -3.43
C ARG A 178 -9.94 1.57 -4.02
N ALA A 179 -9.34 0.55 -3.41
CA ALA A 179 -9.50 -0.82 -3.89
C ALA A 179 -9.64 -1.83 -2.76
N VAL A 180 -10.39 -2.89 -3.02
CA VAL A 180 -10.44 -4.11 -2.21
C VAL A 180 -9.90 -5.26 -3.04
N PHE A 181 -8.85 -5.90 -2.53
CA PHE A 181 -8.26 -7.09 -3.10
C PHE A 181 -8.83 -8.35 -2.45
N TYR A 182 -9.51 -9.19 -3.24
CA TYR A 182 -10.07 -10.46 -2.82
C TYR A 182 -9.04 -11.57 -3.05
N MET A 183 -8.33 -11.95 -1.99
CA MET A 183 -7.19 -12.88 -2.05
C MET A 183 -7.58 -14.32 -2.38
N PHE A 184 -8.80 -14.74 -2.03
CA PHE A 184 -9.30 -16.09 -2.25
C PHE A 184 -10.60 -16.06 -3.06
N GLY A 185 -10.64 -15.13 -4.02
CA GLY A 185 -11.77 -14.95 -4.92
C GLY A 185 -12.95 -14.20 -4.29
N LYS A 186 -13.94 -13.94 -5.13
CA LYS A 186 -15.16 -13.22 -4.78
C LYS A 186 -16.36 -14.07 -5.16
N VAL A 187 -17.37 -14.08 -4.28
CA VAL A 187 -18.57 -14.91 -4.45
C VAL A 187 -19.27 -14.56 -5.76
N ASP A 188 -19.55 -15.58 -6.54
CA ASP A 188 -20.17 -15.52 -7.87
C ASP A 188 -20.90 -16.86 -8.10
N VAL A 189 -21.71 -16.98 -9.15
CA VAL A 189 -22.27 -18.27 -9.59
C VAL A 189 -21.18 -19.21 -10.14
N SER A 190 -20.04 -18.65 -10.55
CA SER A 190 -18.88 -19.41 -11.04
C SER A 190 -17.95 -19.85 -9.89
N PRO A 191 -17.24 -20.98 -10.04
CA PRO A 191 -16.38 -21.53 -8.99
C PRO A 191 -15.01 -20.86 -8.93
N PHE A 192 -14.99 -19.54 -8.68
CA PHE A 192 -13.77 -18.72 -8.64
C PHE A 192 -13.56 -18.05 -7.27
N TYR A 193 -13.89 -18.77 -6.19
CA TYR A 193 -13.68 -18.33 -4.81
C TYR A 193 -13.57 -19.50 -3.86
N ALA A 194 -12.81 -19.36 -2.78
CA ALA A 194 -12.59 -20.48 -1.86
C ALA A 194 -13.83 -20.80 -1.02
N ILE A 195 -14.15 -22.09 -0.91
CA ILE A 195 -15.18 -22.63 0.00
C ILE A 195 -14.63 -23.68 0.97
N HIS A 196 -13.41 -24.18 0.75
CA HIS A 196 -12.71 -25.09 1.65
C HIS A 196 -11.19 -24.92 1.58
N ASP A 197 -10.46 -25.48 2.55
CA ASP A 197 -9.00 -25.38 2.66
C ASP A 197 -8.23 -25.78 1.40
N GLU A 198 -8.68 -26.77 0.61
CA GLU A 198 -8.00 -27.12 -0.64
C GLU A 198 -8.07 -26.00 -1.72
N ASP A 199 -9.17 -25.23 -1.80
CA ASP A 199 -9.24 -24.05 -2.68
C ASP A 199 -8.28 -22.95 -2.20
N VAL A 200 -8.19 -22.76 -0.87
CA VAL A 200 -7.29 -21.78 -0.25
C VAL A 200 -5.84 -22.17 -0.50
N LEU A 201 -5.52 -23.47 -0.40
CA LEU A 201 -4.21 -24.03 -0.69
C LEU A 201 -3.83 -23.82 -2.16
N GLU A 202 -4.72 -24.16 -3.10
CA GLU A 202 -4.47 -23.96 -4.52
C GLU A 202 -4.26 -22.48 -4.82
N ALA A 203 -5.13 -21.59 -4.30
CA ALA A 203 -4.98 -20.15 -4.43
C ALA A 203 -3.63 -19.66 -3.89
N ALA A 204 -3.25 -20.06 -2.67
CA ALA A 204 -1.97 -19.70 -2.06
C ALA A 204 -0.78 -20.19 -2.89
N TYR A 205 -0.82 -21.44 -3.35
CA TYR A 205 0.21 -22.05 -4.19
C TYR A 205 0.37 -21.30 -5.52
N THR A 206 -0.72 -20.96 -6.21
CA THR A 206 -0.63 -20.27 -7.50
C THR A 206 -0.24 -18.80 -7.35
N LEU A 207 -0.50 -18.20 -6.18
CA LEU A 207 -0.24 -16.78 -5.91
C LEU A 207 1.26 -16.47 -5.85
N GLN A 208 2.10 -17.46 -5.57
CA GLN A 208 3.55 -17.29 -5.57
C GLN A 208 4.13 -17.06 -6.98
N TYR A 209 3.41 -17.45 -8.05
CA TYR A 209 3.83 -17.30 -9.44
C TYR A 209 3.39 -15.95 -10.02
N LEU A 210 3.81 -14.86 -9.38
CA LEU A 210 3.46 -13.48 -9.76
C LEU A 210 3.83 -13.14 -11.22
N GLU A 211 4.85 -13.80 -11.78
CA GLU A 211 5.40 -13.52 -13.11
C GLU A 211 4.55 -14.05 -14.27
N ASN A 212 3.58 -14.94 -14.00
CA ASN A 212 2.75 -15.56 -15.05
C ASN A 212 1.49 -14.75 -15.41
N GLY A 213 1.35 -13.51 -14.90
CA GLY A 213 0.17 -12.66 -15.16
C GLY A 213 -1.14 -13.18 -14.56
N VAL A 214 -1.06 -14.11 -13.60
CA VAL A 214 -2.23 -14.64 -12.86
C VAL A 214 -2.56 -13.77 -11.65
N ALA A 215 -1.52 -13.29 -10.95
CA ALA A 215 -1.68 -12.44 -9.78
C ALA A 215 -1.55 -10.94 -10.15
N PRO A 216 -2.27 -10.04 -9.45
CA PRO A 216 -2.17 -8.60 -9.64
C PRO A 216 -0.83 -8.05 -9.14
N PHE A 217 0.15 -7.90 -10.04
CA PHE A 217 1.52 -7.50 -9.74
C PHE A 217 1.60 -6.20 -8.92
N CYS A 218 0.88 -5.15 -9.33
CA CYS A 218 0.90 -3.86 -8.65
C CYS A 218 0.34 -3.98 -7.24
N MET A 219 -0.79 -4.68 -7.07
CA MET A 219 -1.35 -4.94 -5.74
C MET A 219 -0.38 -5.71 -4.84
N PHE A 220 0.32 -6.72 -5.38
CA PHE A 220 1.33 -7.46 -4.61
C PHE A 220 2.55 -6.63 -4.25
N SER A 221 2.96 -5.72 -5.12
CA SER A 221 4.03 -4.75 -4.83
C SER A 221 3.66 -3.86 -3.64
N GLU A 222 2.40 -3.42 -3.55
CA GLU A 222 1.90 -2.65 -2.41
C GLU A 222 1.86 -3.50 -1.12
N LEU A 223 1.35 -4.73 -1.19
CA LEU A 223 1.37 -5.67 -0.05
C LEU A 223 2.79 -5.93 0.47
N ARG A 224 3.79 -5.93 -0.42
CA ARG A 224 5.20 -6.14 -0.05
C ARG A 224 5.92 -4.90 0.47
N SER A 225 5.43 -3.70 0.15
CA SER A 225 6.11 -2.45 0.46
C SER A 225 5.46 -1.62 1.57
N ARG A 226 4.20 -1.93 1.92
CA ARG A 226 3.44 -1.29 3.00
C ARG A 226 3.29 -2.19 4.22
N ASN A 227 3.10 -1.57 5.37
CA ASN A 227 2.77 -2.27 6.61
C ASN A 227 1.41 -2.96 6.45
N LEU A 228 1.25 -4.14 7.05
CA LEU A 228 -0.01 -4.88 7.01
C LEU A 228 -0.67 -4.86 8.37
N LEU A 229 -1.98 -4.62 8.38
CA LEU A 229 -2.81 -4.78 9.57
C LEU A 229 -3.78 -5.94 9.34
N LEU A 230 -3.47 -7.11 9.87
CA LEU A 230 -4.27 -8.32 9.76
C LEU A 230 -5.30 -8.35 10.89
N ILE A 231 -6.58 -8.36 10.56
CA ILE A 231 -7.68 -8.26 11.51
C ILE A 231 -8.65 -9.42 11.29
N GLY A 232 -8.70 -10.38 12.23
CA GLY A 232 -9.68 -11.47 12.19
C GLY A 232 -9.53 -12.43 11.02
N CYS A 233 -8.32 -12.56 10.46
CA CYS A 233 -8.01 -13.40 9.30
C CYS A 233 -8.16 -14.91 9.59
N ASN A 234 -7.96 -15.33 10.84
CA ASN A 234 -8.10 -16.71 11.33
C ASN A 234 -7.53 -17.78 10.38
N PHE A 235 -6.38 -17.48 9.77
CA PHE A 235 -5.73 -18.44 8.89
C PHE A 235 -5.37 -19.71 9.67
N ALA A 236 -5.42 -20.86 9.00
CA ALA A 236 -4.67 -22.01 9.46
C ALA A 236 -3.19 -21.63 9.69
N GLU A 237 -2.56 -22.20 10.71
CA GLU A 237 -1.22 -21.80 11.19
C GLU A 237 -0.16 -21.74 10.06
N TRP A 238 -0.20 -22.71 9.13
CA TRP A 238 0.71 -22.76 7.97
C TRP A 238 0.46 -21.60 7.00
N LEU A 239 -0.79 -21.20 6.81
CA LEU A 239 -1.19 -20.16 5.87
C LEU A 239 -0.83 -18.77 6.39
N SER A 240 -0.90 -18.54 7.71
CA SER A 240 -0.34 -17.35 8.35
C SER A 240 1.14 -17.18 8.00
N ARG A 241 1.94 -18.23 8.20
CA ARG A 241 3.38 -18.22 7.89
C ARG A 241 3.64 -18.00 6.40
N PHE A 242 2.88 -18.69 5.56
CA PHE A 242 2.98 -18.54 4.11
C PHE A 242 2.65 -17.11 3.66
N PHE A 243 1.55 -16.54 4.12
CA PHE A 243 1.13 -15.18 3.76
C PHE A 243 2.13 -14.12 4.24
N LEU A 244 2.65 -14.26 5.47
CA LEU A 244 3.70 -13.38 5.96
C LEU A 244 4.96 -13.48 5.10
N ARG A 245 5.36 -14.70 4.70
CA ARG A 245 6.49 -14.87 3.77
C ARG A 245 6.18 -14.24 2.42
N LEU A 246 5.02 -14.51 1.82
CA LEU A 246 4.64 -14.03 0.49
C LEU A 246 4.62 -12.49 0.41
N SER A 247 4.19 -11.84 1.50
CA SER A 247 4.09 -10.39 1.61
C SER A 247 5.39 -9.71 2.06
N ASN A 248 6.52 -10.42 2.13
CA ASN A 248 7.83 -9.85 2.41
C ASN A 248 8.79 -10.11 1.23
N GLN A 249 9.65 -9.15 0.91
CA GLN A 249 10.69 -9.35 -0.12
C GLN A 249 11.81 -10.22 0.45
N GLU A 250 12.36 -9.80 1.59
CA GLU A 250 13.40 -10.52 2.33
C GLU A 250 12.84 -11.67 3.18
N ARG A 251 13.74 -12.53 3.67
CA ARG A 251 13.40 -13.52 4.70
C ARG A 251 12.86 -12.80 5.94
N LEU A 252 11.89 -13.40 6.64
CA LEU A 252 11.29 -12.80 7.83
C LEU A 252 12.33 -12.48 8.93
N SER A 253 13.39 -13.30 9.04
CA SER A 253 14.45 -13.12 10.02
C SER A 253 15.50 -12.08 9.64
N SER A 254 15.33 -11.37 8.53
CA SER A 254 16.26 -10.35 8.06
C SER A 254 16.08 -9.05 8.85
N ASP A 255 17.16 -8.54 9.43
CA ASP A 255 17.18 -7.24 10.13
C ASP A 255 17.11 -6.04 9.16
N GLN A 256 17.09 -6.28 7.84
CA GLN A 256 16.95 -5.24 6.82
C GLN A 256 15.49 -4.93 6.47
N ARG A 257 14.54 -5.60 7.12
CA ARG A 257 13.11 -5.36 6.92
C ARG A 257 12.74 -4.01 7.52
N LEU A 258 12.10 -3.16 6.72
CA LEU A 258 11.57 -1.86 7.15
C LEU A 258 10.06 -1.87 7.35
N LYS A 259 9.42 -2.96 6.90
CA LYS A 259 7.98 -3.16 6.98
C LYS A 259 7.63 -3.86 8.29
N LYS A 260 6.56 -3.42 8.94
CA LYS A 260 5.93 -4.07 10.10
C LYS A 260 4.65 -4.79 9.69
N GLU A 261 4.32 -5.86 10.42
CA GLU A 261 3.00 -6.50 10.36
C GLU A 261 2.34 -6.45 11.73
N PHE A 262 1.10 -5.96 11.76
CA PHE A 262 0.26 -5.91 12.95
C PHE A 262 -0.76 -7.04 12.85
N LEU A 263 -0.72 -8.00 13.77
CA LEU A 263 -1.61 -9.16 13.79
C LEU A 263 -2.57 -9.04 14.97
N VAL A 264 -3.86 -8.94 14.67
CA VAL A 264 -4.93 -8.84 15.66
C VAL A 264 -5.76 -10.11 15.60
N ASP A 265 -5.66 -10.89 16.66
CA ASP A 265 -6.35 -12.17 16.77
C ASP A 265 -6.42 -12.57 18.25
N SER A 266 -7.64 -12.88 18.73
CA SER A 266 -7.88 -13.32 20.09
C SER A 266 -7.29 -14.70 20.38
N ALA A 267 -7.16 -15.56 19.37
CA ALA A 267 -6.63 -16.91 19.48
C ALA A 267 -5.09 -16.96 19.56
N LEU A 268 -4.38 -15.83 19.35
CA LEU A 268 -2.92 -15.75 19.54
C LEU A 268 -2.47 -16.07 20.98
N ALA A 269 -3.38 -15.94 21.95
CA ALA A 269 -3.15 -16.34 23.33
C ALA A 269 -3.18 -17.87 23.53
N GLU A 270 -3.89 -18.60 22.67
CA GLU A 270 -4.07 -20.05 22.72
C GLU A 270 -3.11 -20.79 21.76
N ASP A 271 -2.80 -20.20 20.60
CA ASP A 271 -1.85 -20.73 19.63
C ASP A 271 -0.40 -20.28 19.93
N GLY A 272 0.25 -21.04 20.80
CA GLY A 272 1.64 -20.80 21.18
C GLY A 272 2.64 -20.94 20.02
N ASN A 273 2.32 -21.63 18.93
CA ASN A 273 3.31 -21.99 17.91
C ASN A 273 3.52 -20.90 16.86
N LEU A 274 2.46 -20.18 16.47
CA LEU A 274 2.60 -18.99 15.62
C LEU A 274 3.29 -17.86 16.38
N THR A 275 2.89 -17.59 17.62
CA THR A 275 3.50 -16.55 18.46
C THR A 275 5.00 -16.79 18.66
N VAL A 276 5.40 -18.02 19.02
CA VAL A 276 6.81 -18.39 19.16
C VAL A 276 7.57 -18.29 17.84
N PHE A 277 6.93 -18.62 16.71
CA PHE A 277 7.55 -18.44 15.39
C PHE A 277 7.84 -16.95 15.10
N LEU A 278 6.88 -16.06 15.35
CA LEU A 278 7.04 -14.63 15.09
C LEU A 278 8.11 -14.00 15.99
N GLU A 279 8.11 -14.30 17.28
CA GLU A 279 9.13 -13.81 18.21
C GLU A 279 10.56 -14.18 17.78
N ARG A 280 10.73 -15.36 17.16
CA ARG A 280 12.05 -15.86 16.74
C ARG A 280 12.46 -15.46 15.34
N PHE A 281 11.52 -15.47 14.41
CA PHE A 281 11.79 -15.35 12.98
C PHE A 281 11.19 -14.11 12.33
N SER A 282 10.44 -13.28 13.06
CA SER A 282 9.81 -12.07 12.53
C SER A 282 9.68 -11.00 13.62
N ARG A 283 10.82 -10.48 14.10
CA ARG A 283 10.89 -9.55 15.24
C ARG A 283 10.12 -8.24 15.04
N ASP A 284 9.88 -7.84 13.80
CA ASP A 284 9.10 -6.64 13.45
C ASP A 284 7.59 -6.89 13.39
N SER A 285 7.16 -8.15 13.43
CA SER A 285 5.73 -8.47 13.53
C SER A 285 5.25 -8.24 14.96
N ARG A 286 4.15 -7.49 15.09
CA ARG A 286 3.53 -7.10 16.33
C ARG A 286 2.16 -7.78 16.43
N CYS A 287 2.07 -8.80 17.27
CA CYS A 287 0.80 -9.42 17.62
C CYS A 287 0.01 -8.52 18.58
N TYR A 288 -1.32 -8.61 18.67
CA TYR A 288 -2.12 -7.95 19.70
C TYR A 288 -3.32 -8.85 20.04
N PRO A 289 -3.38 -9.45 21.24
CA PRO A 289 -4.38 -10.46 21.60
C PRO A 289 -5.70 -9.78 21.99
N MET A 290 -6.52 -9.47 21.00
CA MET A 290 -7.83 -8.84 21.17
C MET A 290 -8.79 -9.34 20.09
N ALA A 291 -10.08 -9.44 20.43
CA ALA A 291 -11.11 -9.76 19.45
C ALA A 291 -11.12 -8.71 18.33
N ALA A 292 -11.26 -9.16 17.09
CA ALA A 292 -11.15 -8.31 15.90
C ALA A 292 -12.10 -7.10 15.95
N ARG A 293 -13.34 -7.30 16.40
CA ARG A 293 -14.35 -6.24 16.48
C ARG A 293 -14.04 -5.20 17.55
N GLU A 294 -13.56 -5.63 18.71
CA GLU A 294 -13.15 -4.74 19.80
C GLU A 294 -11.94 -3.92 19.40
N PHE A 295 -10.98 -4.54 18.71
CA PHE A 295 -9.82 -3.86 18.19
C PHE A 295 -10.18 -2.76 17.20
N VAL A 296 -11.11 -3.03 16.28
CA VAL A 296 -11.55 -2.04 15.29
C VAL A 296 -12.25 -0.85 15.97
N ALA A 297 -13.11 -1.12 16.95
CA ALA A 297 -13.78 -0.08 17.72
C ALA A 297 -12.76 0.80 18.48
N GLU A 298 -11.76 0.17 19.10
CA GLU A 298 -10.69 0.88 19.80
C GLU A 298 -9.78 1.67 18.85
N LEU A 299 -9.41 1.08 17.71
CA LEU A 299 -8.65 1.76 16.65
C LEU A 299 -9.39 3.00 16.16
N TYR A 300 -10.70 2.88 15.90
CA TYR A 300 -11.53 3.98 15.44
C TYR A 300 -11.66 5.09 16.50
N ARG A 301 -11.86 4.73 17.77
CA ARG A 301 -11.89 5.68 18.90
C ARG A 301 -10.58 6.46 18.99
N ARG A 302 -9.44 5.76 19.08
CA ARG A 302 -8.11 6.38 19.18
C ARG A 302 -7.79 7.23 17.95
N TRP A 303 -8.17 6.75 16.76
CA TRP A 303 -8.00 7.50 15.52
C TRP A 303 -8.73 8.85 15.56
N ASN A 304 -9.99 8.86 15.98
CA ASN A 304 -10.79 10.10 16.07
C ASN A 304 -10.31 11.03 17.18
N GLU A 305 -9.78 10.51 18.29
CA GLU A 305 -9.18 11.34 19.35
C GLU A 305 -7.91 12.05 18.86
N ARG A 306 -7.10 11.34 18.07
CA ARG A 306 -5.87 11.87 17.48
C ARG A 306 -6.14 12.78 16.27
N ASN A 307 -7.25 12.55 15.56
CA ASN A 307 -7.70 13.29 14.39
C ASN A 307 -9.14 13.80 14.59
N PRO A 308 -9.37 14.76 15.53
CA PRO A 308 -10.70 15.23 15.83
C PRO A 308 -11.36 15.80 14.56
N PRO A 309 -12.58 15.36 14.20
CA PRO A 309 -13.28 15.93 13.05
C PRO A 309 -13.46 17.42 13.31
N ALA A 310 -12.97 18.25 12.38
CA ALA A 310 -13.14 19.70 12.43
C ALA A 310 -14.63 20.03 12.60
N SER A 311 -15.04 20.27 13.84
CA SER A 311 -16.43 20.52 14.19
C SER A 311 -16.74 21.98 13.89
N GLY A 312 -17.85 22.21 13.19
CA GLY A 312 -18.19 23.46 12.52
C GLY A 312 -17.94 24.75 13.31
N ALA A 313 -17.22 25.67 12.68
CA ALA A 313 -17.30 27.10 12.95
C ALA A 313 -17.79 27.79 11.67
N LEU A 314 -19.11 28.01 11.59
CA LEU A 314 -19.67 29.10 10.80
C LEU A 314 -19.38 30.40 11.54
N GLN A 315 -18.39 31.19 11.10
CA GLN A 315 -18.48 32.65 10.96
C GLN A 315 -17.17 33.26 10.45
N ASP A 316 -17.31 33.97 9.33
CA ASP A 316 -16.52 35.08 8.79
C ASP A 316 -15.15 35.39 9.44
N SER A 317 -14.09 35.06 8.70
CA SER A 317 -12.97 35.98 8.50
C SER A 317 -12.32 35.71 7.14
N SER A 318 -12.39 36.71 6.26
CA SER A 318 -11.67 36.83 4.99
C SER A 318 -10.13 36.87 5.20
N PRO A 319 -9.32 36.70 4.15
CA PRO A 319 -8.27 35.70 4.08
C PRO A 319 -6.96 36.16 4.73
N ALA A 320 -6.50 35.38 5.71
CA ALA A 320 -5.11 35.40 6.15
C ALA A 320 -4.41 34.18 5.55
N THR A 321 -3.32 34.47 4.84
CA THR A 321 -2.47 33.57 4.06
C THR A 321 -2.02 32.35 4.85
N ASP A 322 -2.44 31.16 4.42
CA ASP A 322 -1.90 29.89 4.89
C ASP A 322 -0.40 29.77 4.50
N PRO A 323 0.45 29.25 5.40
CA PRO A 323 1.83 28.92 5.06
C PRO A 323 1.87 27.63 4.21
N ALA A 324 2.35 27.82 2.99
CA ALA A 324 2.68 26.87 1.93
C ALA A 324 2.74 25.36 2.28
N ASP A 325 1.85 24.62 1.61
CA ASP A 325 2.04 23.22 1.21
C ASP A 325 3.43 22.99 0.60
N SER A 326 4.29 22.19 1.26
CA SER A 326 5.56 21.72 0.69
C SER A 326 5.42 20.35 0.00
N SER A 327 4.38 20.17 -0.81
CA SER A 327 4.32 19.09 -1.80
C SER A 327 4.27 19.70 -3.21
N GLY A 328 5.28 20.50 -3.52
CA GLY A 328 5.42 21.21 -4.79
C GLY A 328 5.43 20.24 -5.98
N SER A 329 4.53 20.47 -6.93
CA SER A 329 4.56 19.90 -8.27
C SER A 329 5.70 20.50 -9.10
N GLY A 330 6.94 20.47 -8.59
CA GLY A 330 8.05 21.19 -9.17
C GLY A 330 8.42 20.70 -10.57
N SER A 331 8.73 21.65 -11.44
CA SER A 331 9.11 21.42 -12.84
C SER A 331 10.60 21.13 -13.02
N ILE A 332 11.46 21.54 -12.09
CA ILE A 332 12.92 21.33 -12.13
C ILE A 332 13.33 20.45 -10.95
N PHE A 333 14.16 19.44 -11.17
CA PHE A 333 14.73 18.62 -10.10
C PHE A 333 16.25 18.85 -10.03
N ILE A 334 16.78 19.24 -8.86
CA ILE A 334 18.23 19.43 -8.65
C ILE A 334 18.81 18.19 -7.96
N SER A 335 19.75 17.51 -8.62
CA SER A 335 20.44 16.33 -8.09
C SER A 335 21.87 16.69 -7.71
N TYR A 336 22.22 16.54 -6.43
CA TYR A 336 23.53 16.89 -5.87
C TYR A 336 24.06 15.81 -4.91
N ALA A 337 25.38 15.76 -4.70
CA ALA A 337 26.01 14.99 -3.63
C ALA A 337 25.85 15.74 -2.29
N ARG A 338 25.79 15.01 -1.17
CA ARG A 338 25.49 15.60 0.15
C ARG A 338 26.49 16.70 0.54
N GLU A 339 27.73 16.51 0.16
CA GLU A 339 28.88 17.39 0.39
C GLU A 339 28.70 18.75 -0.34
N ASP A 340 27.89 18.78 -1.40
CA ASP A 340 27.64 19.94 -2.24
C ASP A 340 26.38 20.74 -1.84
N ILE A 341 25.75 20.40 -0.71
CA ILE A 341 24.47 20.99 -0.28
C ILE A 341 24.51 22.53 -0.24
N GLY A 342 25.63 23.12 0.18
CA GLY A 342 25.78 24.57 0.24
C GLY A 342 25.71 25.24 -1.13
N ALA A 343 26.35 24.63 -2.15
CA ALA A 343 26.30 25.13 -3.52
C ALA A 343 24.93 24.86 -4.15
N ALA A 344 24.36 23.69 -3.90
CA ALA A 344 23.05 23.31 -4.39
C ALA A 344 21.95 24.25 -3.85
N ARG A 345 22.03 24.66 -2.57
CA ARG A 345 21.05 25.56 -1.95
C ARG A 345 21.10 26.97 -2.56
N ARG A 346 22.30 27.51 -2.78
CA ARG A 346 22.46 28.81 -3.48
C ARG A 346 21.89 28.77 -4.89
N LEU A 347 22.15 27.66 -5.61
CA LEU A 347 21.61 27.47 -6.94
C LEU A 347 20.08 27.36 -6.93
N PHE A 348 19.50 26.63 -5.97
CA PHE A 348 18.06 26.55 -5.79
C PHE A 348 17.42 27.92 -5.60
N GLU A 349 17.98 28.75 -4.71
CA GLU A 349 17.51 30.11 -4.46
C GLU A 349 17.56 30.97 -5.74
N GLU A 350 18.68 30.97 -6.48
CA GLU A 350 18.77 31.73 -7.74
C GLU A 350 17.82 31.20 -8.83
N VAL A 351 17.52 29.90 -8.88
CA VAL A 351 16.58 29.33 -9.86
C VAL A 351 15.13 29.74 -9.53
N GLN A 352 14.78 29.84 -8.24
CA GLN A 352 13.48 30.36 -7.82
C GLN A 352 13.32 31.83 -8.18
N GLU A 353 14.36 32.65 -8.03
CA GLU A 353 14.34 34.08 -8.38
C GLU A 353 14.00 34.34 -9.86
N ILE A 354 14.43 33.45 -10.76
CA ILE A 354 14.12 33.55 -12.20
C ILE A 354 12.77 32.90 -12.58
N GLY A 355 11.96 32.52 -11.59
CA GLY A 355 10.62 31.95 -11.78
C GLY A 355 10.62 30.45 -12.04
N GLY A 356 11.67 29.74 -11.62
CA GLY A 356 11.73 28.28 -11.69
C GLY A 356 10.99 27.61 -10.54
N ASP A 357 10.04 26.73 -10.87
CA ASP A 357 9.40 25.85 -9.90
C ASP A 357 10.29 24.61 -9.67
N VAL A 358 11.00 24.57 -8.55
CA VAL A 358 12.06 23.60 -8.25
C VAL A 358 11.61 22.63 -7.16
N VAL A 359 11.70 21.33 -7.46
CA VAL A 359 11.66 20.27 -6.44
C VAL A 359 13.03 20.19 -5.77
N TRP A 360 13.07 20.56 -4.49
CA TRP A 360 14.25 20.47 -3.65
C TRP A 360 14.05 19.43 -2.57
N PHE A 361 15.04 18.56 -2.38
CA PHE A 361 15.09 17.61 -1.28
C PHE A 361 16.35 17.89 -0.47
N ASP A 362 16.19 18.17 0.83
CA ASP A 362 17.33 18.28 1.74
C ASP A 362 17.84 16.87 2.09
N LYS A 363 18.97 16.48 1.49
CA LYS A 363 19.58 15.16 1.71
C LYS A 363 20.36 15.08 3.04
N SER A 364 20.35 16.13 3.86
CA SER A 364 21.06 16.21 5.15
C SER A 364 20.15 16.02 6.37
N GLU A 365 18.82 16.18 6.24
CA GLU A 365 17.81 15.89 7.26
C GLU A 365 17.34 14.42 7.25
N LEU A 366 18.27 13.48 7.03
CA LEU A 366 17.96 12.06 6.98
C LEU A 366 17.62 11.51 8.37
N LYS A 367 16.33 11.37 8.68
CA LYS A 367 15.86 10.57 9.82
C LYS A 367 15.75 9.08 9.45
N PRO A 368 16.04 8.15 10.37
CA PRO A 368 15.73 6.74 10.17
C PRO A 368 14.19 6.58 10.09
N GLY A 369 13.66 6.22 8.91
CA GLY A 369 12.22 5.95 8.74
C GLY A 369 11.56 6.53 7.48
N ASP A 370 12.19 7.48 6.78
CA ASP A 370 11.54 8.17 5.65
C ASP A 370 11.70 7.47 4.29
N ASP A 371 10.63 7.42 3.48
CA ASP A 371 10.60 6.91 2.09
C ASP A 371 11.01 7.98 1.05
N TRP A 372 11.84 8.93 1.49
CA TRP A 372 12.38 10.02 0.66
C TRP A 372 13.03 9.50 -0.63
N LYS A 373 13.56 8.27 -0.61
CA LYS A 373 14.13 7.61 -1.79
C LYS A 373 13.10 7.39 -2.89
N LYS A 374 11.88 6.93 -2.58
CA LYS A 374 10.84 6.75 -3.60
C LYS A 374 10.28 8.09 -4.05
N GLU A 375 10.16 9.07 -3.16
CA GLU A 375 9.70 10.42 -3.51
C GLU A 375 10.68 11.12 -4.44
N ILE A 376 11.99 11.00 -4.18
CA ILE A 376 13.03 11.50 -5.08
C ILE A 376 12.93 10.82 -6.44
N LEU A 377 12.89 9.49 -6.51
CA LEU A 377 12.80 8.78 -7.81
C LEU A 377 11.49 9.14 -8.55
N SER A 378 10.39 9.31 -7.83
CA SER A 378 9.12 9.80 -8.37
C SER A 378 9.23 11.25 -8.87
N ALA A 379 9.95 12.11 -8.16
CA ALA A 379 10.21 13.48 -8.59
C ALA A 379 11.10 13.53 -9.84
N VAL A 380 12.10 12.64 -9.97
CA VAL A 380 12.90 12.50 -11.21
C VAL A 380 12.03 12.03 -12.40
N LYS A 381 11.05 11.16 -12.17
CA LYS A 381 10.09 10.73 -13.21
C LYS A 381 9.14 11.85 -13.62
N ARG A 382 8.76 12.73 -12.69
CA ARG A 382 7.75 13.79 -12.92
C ARG A 382 8.35 15.12 -13.36
N CYS A 383 9.61 15.41 -13.04
CA CYS A 383 10.23 16.69 -13.36
C CYS A 383 10.27 16.92 -14.87
N ARG A 384 10.25 18.18 -15.28
CA ARG A 384 10.34 18.59 -16.68
C ARG A 384 11.76 18.95 -17.09
N LEU A 385 12.58 19.40 -16.13
CA LEU A 385 14.01 19.57 -16.24
C LEU A 385 14.71 18.83 -15.11
N PHE A 386 15.82 18.17 -15.43
CA PHE A 386 16.70 17.50 -14.49
C PHE A 386 18.06 18.20 -14.51
N LEU A 387 18.52 18.66 -13.35
CA LEU A 387 19.72 19.47 -13.16
C LEU A 387 20.72 18.69 -12.28
N PRO A 388 21.53 17.79 -12.85
CA PRO A 388 22.59 17.13 -12.11
C PRO A 388 23.74 18.12 -11.87
N LEU A 389 24.17 18.21 -10.62
CA LEU A 389 25.32 19.01 -10.21
C LEU A 389 26.58 18.15 -10.23
N LEU A 390 27.57 18.57 -11.00
CA LEU A 390 28.84 17.89 -11.16
C LEU A 390 29.92 18.64 -10.38
N SER A 391 30.65 17.89 -9.57
CA SER A 391 31.71 18.39 -8.70
C SER A 391 32.81 17.34 -8.52
N ALA A 392 33.96 17.76 -7.99
CA ALA A 392 35.00 16.84 -7.54
C ALA A 392 34.45 15.78 -6.56
N ASN A 393 33.49 16.15 -5.70
CA ASN A 393 32.84 15.23 -4.76
C ASN A 393 32.01 14.15 -5.48
N THR A 394 31.32 14.49 -6.56
CA THR A 394 30.57 13.50 -7.36
C THR A 394 31.47 12.56 -8.15
N GLU A 395 32.67 13.01 -8.53
CA GLU A 395 33.65 12.23 -9.29
C GLU A 395 34.46 11.28 -8.39
N GLU A 396 34.79 11.70 -7.16
CA GLU A 396 35.50 10.85 -6.19
C GLU A 396 34.61 9.70 -5.70
N ARG A 397 33.31 9.94 -5.51
CA ARG A 397 32.38 8.94 -4.96
C ARG A 397 31.92 7.93 -5.98
N THR A 398 32.32 6.67 -5.81
CA THR A 398 31.88 5.55 -6.66
C THR A 398 30.44 5.09 -6.37
N ASP A 399 29.91 5.39 -5.18
CA ASP A 399 28.55 5.11 -4.76
C ASP A 399 27.82 6.36 -4.21
N GLY A 400 26.50 6.39 -4.36
CA GLY A 400 25.69 7.52 -3.92
C GLY A 400 24.29 7.47 -4.49
N PHE A 401 23.29 7.92 -3.72
CA PHE A 401 21.89 7.89 -4.15
C PHE A 401 21.65 8.77 -5.39
N PHE A 402 22.39 9.87 -5.53
CA PHE A 402 22.40 10.71 -6.74
C PHE A 402 22.77 9.93 -8.02
N ARG A 403 23.61 8.89 -7.94
CA ARG A 403 23.95 8.06 -9.11
C ARG A 403 22.73 7.31 -9.65
N ARG A 404 21.86 6.84 -8.74
CA ARG A 404 20.59 6.21 -9.11
C ARG A 404 19.63 7.22 -9.73
N GLU A 405 19.61 8.46 -9.23
CA GLU A 405 18.86 9.56 -9.83
C GLU A 405 19.36 9.86 -11.25
N TRP A 406 20.68 9.89 -11.46
CA TRP A 406 21.31 10.18 -12.75
C TRP A 406 21.02 9.09 -13.79
N ASN A 407 21.15 7.82 -13.42
CA ASN A 407 20.81 6.70 -14.31
C ASN A 407 19.32 6.73 -14.69
N LEU A 408 18.44 6.99 -13.71
CA LEU A 408 17.00 7.10 -13.98
C LEU A 408 16.68 8.28 -14.92
N ALA A 409 17.37 9.41 -14.76
CA ALA A 409 17.22 10.54 -15.66
C ALA A 409 17.78 10.23 -17.06
N ALA A 410 18.92 9.55 -17.14
CA ALA A 410 19.54 9.12 -18.39
C ALA A 410 18.62 8.18 -19.18
N ASP A 411 18.10 7.13 -18.56
CA ASP A 411 17.12 6.20 -19.15
C ASP A 411 15.93 6.96 -19.72
N ARG A 412 15.37 7.87 -18.94
CA ARG A 412 14.23 8.71 -19.35
C ARG A 412 14.58 9.68 -20.49
N SER A 413 15.83 10.12 -20.60
CA SER A 413 16.24 11.07 -21.64
C SER A 413 16.15 10.47 -23.04
N VAL A 414 16.34 9.15 -23.17
CA VAL A 414 16.20 8.41 -24.43
C VAL A 414 14.77 8.46 -24.96
N GLU A 415 13.78 8.48 -24.07
CA GLU A 415 12.35 8.51 -24.41
C GLU A 415 11.83 9.93 -24.72
N ILE A 416 12.64 10.97 -24.54
CA ILE A 416 12.22 12.37 -24.69
C ILE A 416 12.74 12.94 -26.00
N GLU A 417 11.87 13.01 -27.00
CA GLU A 417 12.17 13.65 -28.28
C GLU A 417 11.83 15.16 -28.28
N GLY A 418 12.68 15.97 -28.91
CA GLY A 418 12.38 17.36 -29.26
C GLY A 418 12.42 18.39 -28.12
N ARG A 419 12.96 18.05 -26.94
CA ARG A 419 13.19 19.03 -25.86
C ARG A 419 14.41 18.68 -24.99
N LYS A 420 15.06 19.70 -24.44
CA LYS A 420 16.14 19.52 -23.46
C LYS A 420 15.54 19.11 -22.12
N PHE A 421 15.91 17.92 -21.65
CA PHE A 421 15.46 17.38 -20.36
C PHE A 421 16.56 17.48 -19.30
N ILE A 422 17.80 17.15 -19.66
CA ILE A 422 18.94 17.14 -18.74
C ILE A 422 19.84 18.34 -19.03
N LEU A 423 20.19 19.09 -17.98
CA LEU A 423 21.14 20.20 -18.04
C LEU A 423 22.28 19.94 -17.04
N PRO A 424 23.34 19.21 -17.44
CA PRO A 424 24.50 19.01 -16.58
C PRO A 424 25.10 20.35 -16.18
N THR A 425 25.34 20.53 -14.87
CA THR A 425 25.79 21.80 -14.30
C THR A 425 26.98 21.57 -13.40
N VAL A 426 28.15 22.06 -13.81
CA VAL A 426 29.38 21.97 -13.03
C VAL A 426 29.40 23.06 -11.97
N ILE A 427 29.66 22.69 -10.72
CA ILE A 427 29.75 23.63 -9.59
C ILE A 427 31.18 23.88 -9.11
N ASP A 428 32.15 23.14 -9.63
CA ASP A 428 33.56 23.36 -9.31
C ASP A 428 34.02 24.74 -9.80
N PRO A 429 34.85 25.46 -9.02
CA PRO A 429 35.34 26.79 -9.40
C PRO A 429 36.14 26.78 -10.71
N GLU A 430 36.90 25.69 -10.93
CA GLU A 430 37.79 25.51 -12.07
C GLU A 430 37.11 24.65 -13.14
N PHE A 431 36.26 25.24 -13.96
CA PHE A 431 35.65 24.56 -15.11
C PHE A 431 36.05 25.26 -16.41
N SER A 432 36.77 24.55 -17.28
CA SER A 432 37.30 25.07 -18.55
C SER A 432 36.39 24.81 -19.76
N GLY A 433 35.19 24.26 -19.54
CA GLY A 433 34.23 23.92 -20.61
C GLY A 433 34.42 22.51 -21.20
N ALA A 434 35.47 21.79 -20.82
CA ALA A 434 35.72 20.42 -21.28
C ALA A 434 35.06 19.39 -20.34
N SER A 435 34.25 18.48 -20.90
CA SER A 435 33.55 17.42 -20.14
C SER A 435 34.48 16.30 -19.64
N GLY A 436 35.72 16.22 -20.14
CA GLY A 436 36.67 15.14 -19.85
C GLY A 436 37.19 15.05 -18.41
N GLN A 437 36.82 15.98 -17.54
CA GLN A 437 37.17 15.93 -16.11
C GLN A 437 36.16 15.13 -15.26
N TYR A 438 34.98 14.81 -15.81
CA TYR A 438 33.91 14.08 -15.11
C TYR A 438 33.60 12.78 -15.87
N GLU A 439 34.34 11.72 -15.59
CA GLU A 439 34.26 10.46 -16.35
C GLU A 439 33.14 9.55 -15.82
N ARG A 440 32.73 9.69 -14.56
CA ARG A 440 31.75 8.83 -13.90
C ARG A 440 30.29 9.25 -14.09
N VAL A 441 29.99 10.07 -15.09
CA VAL A 441 28.62 10.40 -15.49
C VAL A 441 28.05 9.30 -16.40
N PRO A 442 26.71 9.14 -16.50
CA PRO A 442 26.09 8.29 -17.51
C PRO A 442 26.56 8.64 -18.93
N GLU A 443 26.57 7.66 -19.84
CA GLU A 443 27.10 7.83 -21.20
C GLU A 443 26.32 8.91 -21.97
N GLU A 444 25.02 9.00 -21.72
CA GLU A 444 24.11 10.00 -22.28
C GLU A 444 24.55 11.42 -21.90
N PHE A 445 25.11 11.61 -20.71
CA PHE A 445 25.52 12.94 -20.24
C PHE A 445 26.74 13.43 -20.99
N LYS A 446 27.65 12.54 -21.40
CA LYS A 446 28.89 12.90 -22.09
C LYS A 446 28.64 13.59 -23.44
N ALA A 447 27.48 13.33 -24.06
CA ALA A 447 27.06 13.95 -25.31
C ALA A 447 26.48 15.37 -25.12
N PHE A 448 26.26 15.82 -23.89
CA PHE A 448 25.64 17.12 -23.61
C PHE A 448 26.68 18.23 -23.39
N GLN A 449 26.27 19.46 -23.71
CA GLN A 449 27.03 20.65 -23.31
C GLN A 449 26.80 20.94 -21.83
N TYR A 450 27.87 21.14 -21.08
CA TYR A 450 27.82 21.37 -19.64
C TYR A 450 27.69 22.87 -19.35
N ASN A 451 26.90 23.19 -18.34
CA ASN A 451 26.74 24.54 -17.83
C ASN A 451 27.64 24.75 -16.62
N HIS A 452 27.87 26.00 -16.24
CA HIS A 452 28.71 26.35 -15.08
C HIS A 452 27.92 27.15 -14.05
N ALA A 453 28.03 26.73 -12.79
CA ALA A 453 27.51 27.43 -11.63
C ALA A 453 28.55 27.41 -10.49
N PRO A 454 29.68 28.13 -10.61
CA PRO A 454 30.79 28.02 -9.67
C PRO A 454 30.33 28.33 -8.24
N GLY A 455 30.54 27.38 -7.34
CA GLY A 455 30.10 27.49 -5.95
C GLY A 455 28.58 27.62 -5.76
N GLY A 456 27.78 27.29 -6.77
CA GLY A 456 26.32 27.41 -6.74
C GLY A 456 25.75 28.71 -7.34
N HIS A 457 26.60 29.59 -7.88
CA HIS A 457 26.15 30.84 -8.52
C HIS A 457 25.97 30.65 -10.01
N MET A 458 24.79 30.88 -10.56
CA MET A 458 24.56 30.63 -11.98
C MET A 458 25.40 31.58 -12.85
N SER A 459 26.17 31.01 -13.78
CA SER A 459 26.77 31.80 -14.87
C SER A 459 25.68 32.44 -15.74
N LYS A 460 26.06 33.48 -16.49
CA LYS A 460 25.15 34.14 -17.43
C LYS A 460 24.55 33.13 -18.42
N ASP A 461 25.37 32.21 -18.93
CA ASP A 461 24.94 31.19 -19.89
C ASP A 461 23.93 30.22 -19.28
N LEU A 462 24.10 29.83 -18.01
CA LEU A 462 23.13 28.99 -17.29
C LEU A 462 21.82 29.74 -17.03
N LYS A 463 21.87 31.02 -16.63
CA LYS A 463 20.67 31.85 -16.46
C LYS A 463 19.88 31.98 -17.77
N ASP A 464 20.57 32.21 -18.89
CA ASP A 464 19.94 32.31 -20.22
C ASP A 464 19.36 30.96 -20.69
N ALA A 465 20.07 29.86 -20.46
CA ALA A 465 19.62 28.51 -20.79
C ALA A 465 18.36 28.11 -20.00
N LEU A 466 18.37 28.30 -18.69
CA LEU A 466 17.21 28.02 -17.83
C LEU A 466 16.03 28.94 -18.15
N GLY A 467 16.28 30.24 -18.37
CA GLY A 467 15.25 31.19 -18.78
C GLY A 467 14.58 30.81 -20.11
N LEU A 468 15.35 30.28 -21.08
CA LEU A 468 14.78 29.75 -22.32
C LEU A 468 13.88 28.53 -22.04
N GLN A 469 14.35 27.58 -21.24
CA GLN A 469 13.58 26.38 -20.91
C GLN A 469 12.30 26.71 -20.15
N LEU A 470 12.35 27.59 -19.15
CA LEU A 470 11.18 28.04 -18.39
C LEU A 470 10.12 28.69 -19.30
N ARG A 471 10.54 29.53 -20.26
CA ARG A 471 9.61 30.11 -21.26
C ARG A 471 8.96 29.07 -22.16
N HIS A 472 9.66 27.97 -22.48
CA HIS A 472 9.06 26.85 -23.22
C HIS A 472 8.07 26.06 -22.37
N LEU A 473 8.37 25.88 -21.07
CA LEU A 473 7.47 25.20 -20.13
C LEU A 473 6.17 25.99 -19.92
N HIS A 474 6.25 27.30 -19.68
CA HIS A 474 5.08 28.15 -19.47
C HIS A 474 4.19 28.29 -20.72
N ARG A 475 4.76 28.38 -21.93
CA ARG A 475 3.98 28.45 -23.19
C ARG A 475 3.17 27.19 -23.49
N ARG A 476 3.58 26.02 -22.99
CA ARG A 476 2.87 24.75 -23.22
C ARG A 476 1.72 24.53 -22.25
N LEU A 477 1.82 25.09 -21.03
CA LEU A 477 0.77 25.03 -20.01
C LEU A 477 -0.42 25.96 -20.34
N GLY A 478 -0.16 27.11 -20.97
CA GLY A 478 -1.21 28.06 -21.39
C GLY A 478 -2.03 27.68 -22.65
N ARG A 479 -1.79 26.51 -23.27
CA ARG A 479 -2.52 26.03 -24.46
C ARG A 479 -3.55 24.93 -24.16
N VAL A 480 -3.73 24.57 -22.89
CA VAL A 480 -4.64 23.49 -22.43
C VAL A 480 -5.76 24.05 -21.52
N ALA A 481 -5.97 25.37 -21.51
CA ALA A 481 -7.09 26.02 -20.82
C ALA A 481 -8.18 26.41 -21.82
#